data_AF-A0A9Q0M6Z2-F1
#
_entry.id   AF-A0A9Q0M6Z2-F1
#
_cell.length_a   1.000
_cell.length_b   1.000
_cell.length_c   1.000
_cell.angle_alpha   90.00
_cell.angle_beta   90.00
_cell.angle_gamma   90.00
#
_symmetry.space_group_name_H-M   'P 1'
#
loop_
_entity.id
_entity.type
_entity.pdbx_description
1 polymer ?
#
loop_
_entity_poly.entity_id
_entity_poly.type
_entity_poly.pdbx_seq_one_letter_code
_entity_poly.pdbx_strand_id
1 'polypeptide(L)'
;MSILGKFSVVMADPPWDIHMELPYGTMSDDEMRNLNIPCLQDDGVIFLWGYERCDELIWVKTNQLQRIIRTGRTGHWINHGKEHCLVGMKGNEKNLNRGLDCDVIVAEVRATSHKPDEIYGIIERLSPGTRKIELFGRLHNTQPNWVTLGNQLDGIRIVDPQLMDTYRKRYPDEARLILSTEETT
;
A
#
# COMPACT_ATOMS: atom_id res chain seq x y z
N MET A 1 -7.20 6.13 20.80
CA MET A 1 -6.51 4.97 20.19
C MET A 1 -7.13 4.68 18.84
N SER A 2 -6.33 4.34 17.83
CA SER A 2 -6.85 3.86 16.54
C SER A 2 -7.58 2.54 16.73
N ILE A 3 -8.70 2.35 16.04
CA ILE A 3 -9.42 1.06 16.03
C ILE A 3 -8.61 -0.05 15.38
N LEU A 4 -7.71 0.29 14.45
CA LEU A 4 -6.96 -0.67 13.65
C LEU A 4 -5.76 -1.27 14.39
N GLY A 5 -5.42 -0.69 15.55
CA GLY A 5 -4.19 -0.99 16.28
C GLY A 5 -2.97 -0.34 15.64
N LYS A 6 -1.82 -1.00 15.80
CA LYS A 6 -0.52 -0.57 15.28
C LYS A 6 0.00 -1.56 14.23
N PHE A 7 0.81 -1.05 13.30
CA PHE A 7 1.38 -1.82 12.19
C PHE A 7 2.89 -1.61 12.10
N SER A 8 3.64 -2.66 11.81
CA SER A 8 5.08 -2.56 11.57
C SER A 8 5.40 -1.96 10.20
N VAL A 9 4.49 -2.15 9.23
CA VAL A 9 4.61 -1.58 7.88
C VAL A 9 3.30 -0.92 7.46
N VAL A 10 3.39 0.30 6.93
CA VAL A 10 2.30 1.00 6.23
C VAL A 10 2.70 1.15 4.76
N MET A 11 1.85 0.75 3.83
CA MET A 11 2.01 1.01 2.41
C MET A 11 0.83 1.84 1.90
N ALA A 12 1.08 2.78 0.99
CA ALA A 12 0.00 3.52 0.34
C ALA A 12 0.32 3.79 -1.13
N ASP A 13 -0.69 3.65 -1.99
CA ASP A 13 -0.68 4.10 -3.40
C ASP A 13 -1.80 5.14 -3.61
N PRO A 14 -1.62 6.37 -3.10
CA PRO A 14 -2.69 7.34 -3.06
C PRO A 14 -2.99 7.96 -4.43
N PRO A 15 -4.23 8.41 -4.66
CA PRO A 15 -4.63 9.07 -5.90
C PRO A 15 -4.25 10.56 -5.87
N TRP A 16 -2.95 10.86 -5.92
CA TRP A 16 -2.44 12.24 -5.89
C TRP A 16 -3.10 13.13 -6.96
N ASP A 17 -3.51 14.34 -6.57
CA ASP A 17 -3.74 15.41 -7.55
C ASP A 17 -2.40 15.86 -8.14
N ILE A 18 -2.08 15.32 -9.32
CA ILE A 18 -0.87 15.67 -10.07
C ILE A 18 -1.09 16.83 -11.03
N HIS A 19 -2.19 17.57 -10.88
CA HIS A 19 -2.58 18.70 -11.73
C HIS A 19 -2.71 18.33 -13.21
N MET A 20 -3.31 17.16 -13.47
CA MET A 20 -3.64 16.65 -14.80
C MET A 20 -5.07 16.10 -14.81
N GLU A 21 -5.71 16.06 -15.97
CA GLU A 21 -6.99 15.36 -16.14
C GLU A 21 -6.77 13.85 -16.04
N LEU A 22 -7.39 13.23 -15.02
CA LEU A 22 -7.30 11.80 -14.75
C LEU A 22 -8.69 11.14 -14.84
N PRO A 23 -8.77 9.87 -15.29
CA PRO A 23 -10.05 9.16 -15.44
C PRO A 23 -10.60 8.62 -14.10
N TYR A 24 -10.12 9.12 -12.97
CA TYR A 24 -10.49 8.71 -11.62
C TYR A 24 -10.41 9.90 -10.64
N GLY A 25 -11.11 9.79 -9.52
CA GLY A 25 -11.07 10.82 -8.47
C GLY A 25 -9.70 10.89 -7.80
N THR A 26 -9.21 12.11 -7.61
CA THR A 26 -7.96 12.41 -6.90
C THR A 26 -8.23 12.92 -5.49
N MET A 27 -7.20 12.91 -4.67
CA MET A 27 -7.19 13.50 -3.34
C MET A 27 -6.28 14.74 -3.37
N SER A 28 -6.80 15.85 -2.85
CA SER A 28 -6.05 17.10 -2.77
C SER A 28 -4.87 16.99 -1.81
N ASP A 29 -3.90 17.88 -2.00
CA ASP A 29 -2.75 18.05 -1.13
C ASP A 29 -3.13 18.13 0.37
N ASP A 30 -4.17 18.88 0.70
CA ASP A 30 -4.60 19.06 2.09
C ASP A 30 -5.29 17.83 2.66
N GLU A 31 -6.11 17.14 1.88
CA GLU A 31 -6.68 15.84 2.28
C GLU A 31 -5.58 14.81 2.54
N MET A 32 -4.57 14.76 1.67
CA MET A 32 -3.41 13.87 1.79
C MET A 32 -2.59 14.18 3.05
N ARG A 33 -2.34 15.46 3.36
CA ARG A 33 -1.64 15.88 4.59
C ARG A 33 -2.43 15.57 5.86
N ASN A 34 -3.76 15.60 5.77
CA ASN A 34 -4.66 15.36 6.91
C ASN A 34 -4.95 13.87 7.15
N LEU A 35 -4.41 12.96 6.34
CA LEU A 35 -4.49 11.52 6.63
C LEU A 35 -3.82 11.24 7.98
N ASN A 36 -4.57 10.58 8.87
CA ASN A 36 -4.10 10.27 10.22
C ASN A 36 -3.11 9.08 10.26
N ILE A 37 -2.12 9.08 9.36
CA ILE A 37 -1.02 8.10 9.31
C ILE A 37 -0.25 8.01 10.64
N PRO A 38 0.01 9.13 11.36
CA PRO A 38 0.76 9.06 12.62
C PRO A 38 0.16 8.12 13.67
N CYS A 39 -1.15 7.87 13.63
CA CYS A 39 -1.80 6.98 14.60
C CYS A 39 -1.53 5.48 14.33
N LEU A 40 -1.13 5.11 13.10
CA LEU A 40 -1.01 3.72 12.64
C LEU A 40 0.28 3.03 13.06
N GLN A 41 1.32 3.79 13.42
CA GLN A 41 2.63 3.25 13.82
C GLN A 41 3.20 4.03 15.00
N ASP A 42 3.91 3.36 15.89
CA ASP A 42 4.78 4.01 16.88
C ASP A 42 6.21 3.99 16.32
N ASP A 43 6.70 2.79 16.01
CA ASP A 43 7.92 2.51 15.25
C ASP A 43 7.59 1.62 14.04
N GLY A 44 8.31 1.79 12.92
CA GLY A 44 8.12 0.96 11.74
C GLY A 44 8.57 1.59 10.42
N VAL A 45 8.18 0.96 9.30
CA VAL A 45 8.51 1.40 7.94
C VAL A 45 7.25 1.88 7.23
N ILE A 46 7.36 2.96 6.47
CA ILE A 46 6.33 3.45 5.57
C ILE A 46 6.80 3.39 4.13
N PHE A 47 6.00 2.79 3.26
CA PHE A 47 6.19 2.79 1.81
C PHE A 47 5.17 3.75 1.23
N LEU A 48 5.63 4.94 0.85
CA LEU A 48 4.76 5.97 0.33
C LEU A 48 5.44 6.79 -0.75
N TRP A 49 4.69 7.11 -1.78
CA TRP A 49 5.09 8.01 -2.84
C TRP A 49 5.12 9.45 -2.31
N GLY A 50 6.18 9.91 -1.64
CA GLY A 50 6.36 11.34 -1.29
C GLY A 50 6.73 11.74 0.15
N TYR A 51 7.28 10.87 1.01
CA TYR A 51 7.61 11.17 2.43
C TYR A 51 9.13 11.36 2.68
N GLU A 52 9.50 11.85 3.88
CA GLU A 52 10.90 11.97 4.33
C GLU A 52 11.57 10.59 4.30
N ARG A 53 12.66 10.54 3.53
CA ARG A 53 13.07 9.36 2.77
C ARG A 53 14.33 8.75 3.38
N CYS A 54 14.26 7.49 3.80
CA CYS A 54 15.46 6.71 4.12
C CYS A 54 15.92 5.83 2.95
N ASP A 55 15.03 5.49 2.02
CA ASP A 55 15.35 4.73 0.81
C ASP A 55 14.37 5.05 -0.34
N GLU A 56 14.66 4.61 -1.56
CA GLU A 56 13.83 4.82 -2.74
C GLU A 56 13.85 3.59 -3.64
N LEU A 57 12.73 2.88 -3.67
CA LEU A 57 12.55 1.74 -4.54
C LEU A 57 12.04 2.20 -5.91
N ILE A 58 12.61 1.68 -6.98
CA ILE A 58 12.11 1.90 -8.34
C ILE A 58 11.55 0.62 -8.93
N TRP A 59 10.38 0.73 -9.56
CA TRP A 59 9.84 -0.33 -10.42
C TRP A 59 10.12 -0.01 -11.87
N VAL A 60 10.99 -0.79 -12.51
CA VAL A 60 11.24 -0.79 -13.95
C VAL A 60 10.15 -1.58 -14.66
N LYS A 61 9.43 -0.90 -15.55
CA LYS A 61 8.30 -1.45 -16.29
C LYS A 61 8.76 -2.22 -17.52
N THR A 62 8.55 -3.53 -17.53
CA THR A 62 8.85 -4.39 -18.68
C THR A 62 7.58 -4.84 -19.40
N ASN A 63 7.76 -5.27 -20.66
CA ASN A 63 6.78 -6.08 -21.37
C ASN A 63 7.05 -7.58 -21.19
N GLN A 64 6.21 -8.42 -21.78
CA GLN A 64 6.33 -9.89 -21.77
C GLN A 64 7.66 -10.44 -22.29
N LEU A 65 8.44 -9.63 -23.02
CA LEU A 65 9.76 -9.98 -23.53
C LEU A 65 10.90 -9.45 -22.66
N GLN A 66 10.60 -9.00 -21.44
CA GLN A 66 11.54 -8.39 -20.49
C GLN A 66 12.28 -7.17 -21.07
N ARG A 67 11.62 -6.43 -21.97
CA ARG A 67 12.13 -5.17 -22.53
C ARG A 67 11.42 -3.99 -21.90
N ILE A 68 12.16 -2.92 -21.65
CA ILE A 68 11.59 -1.64 -21.24
C ILE A 68 10.65 -1.13 -22.32
N ILE A 69 9.47 -0.69 -21.92
CA ILE A 69 8.49 -0.04 -22.80
C ILE A 69 9.02 1.36 -23.15
N ARG A 70 9.38 1.60 -24.41
CA ARG A 70 10.00 2.85 -24.88
C ARG A 70 9.13 3.69 -25.82
N THR A 71 8.03 3.11 -26.31
CA THR A 71 7.11 3.74 -27.25
C THR A 71 5.90 4.34 -26.53
N GLY A 72 5.21 5.29 -27.17
CA GLY A 72 4.12 6.08 -26.58
C GLY A 72 4.57 7.45 -26.05
N ARG A 73 3.62 8.23 -25.51
CA ARG A 73 3.86 9.51 -24.82
C ARG A 73 3.54 9.34 -23.34
N THR A 74 4.51 8.82 -22.58
CA THR A 74 4.30 8.42 -21.17
C THR A 74 4.84 9.42 -20.16
N GLY A 75 5.44 10.53 -20.63
CA GLY A 75 5.90 11.63 -19.78
C GLY A 75 5.84 12.97 -20.51
N HIS A 76 6.04 14.06 -19.77
CA HIS A 76 5.94 15.43 -20.29
C HIS A 76 7.08 15.79 -21.24
N TRP A 77 8.31 15.38 -20.89
CA TRP A 77 9.53 15.71 -21.63
C TRP A 77 10.29 14.45 -22.10
N ILE A 78 10.32 13.43 -21.26
CA ILE A 78 11.02 12.15 -21.49
C ILE A 78 10.04 11.02 -21.16
N ASN A 79 10.05 9.94 -21.95
CA ASN A 79 9.21 8.78 -21.66
C ASN A 79 9.55 8.17 -20.30
N HIS A 80 8.52 7.90 -19.50
CA HIS A 80 8.66 7.29 -18.19
C HIS A 80 8.67 5.77 -18.31
N GLY A 81 9.81 5.15 -17.98
CA GLY A 81 9.98 3.69 -17.94
C GLY A 81 9.92 3.07 -16.54
N LYS A 82 9.64 3.89 -15.51
CA LYS A 82 9.63 3.45 -14.10
C LYS A 82 8.65 4.23 -13.23
N GLU A 83 8.36 3.68 -12.07
CA GLU A 83 7.63 4.29 -10.95
C GLU A 83 8.51 4.27 -9.67
N HIS A 84 8.46 5.32 -8.84
CA HIS A 84 9.26 5.51 -7.62
C HIS A 84 8.50 5.35 -6.29
N CYS A 85 8.71 4.29 -5.53
CA CYS A 85 8.17 4.13 -4.19
C CYS A 85 9.17 4.66 -3.14
N LEU A 86 8.84 5.73 -2.41
CA LEU A 86 9.72 6.19 -1.33
C LEU A 86 9.53 5.32 -0.08
N VAL A 87 10.64 5.09 0.62
CA VAL A 87 10.66 4.33 1.86
C VAL A 87 11.06 5.29 2.98
N GLY A 88 10.24 5.36 4.01
CA GLY A 88 10.48 6.13 5.23
C GLY A 88 10.56 5.22 6.46
N MET A 89 11.31 5.66 7.45
CA MET A 89 11.40 4.99 8.76
C MET A 89 10.80 5.91 9.82
N LYS A 90 9.91 5.39 10.65
CA LYS A 90 9.41 6.06 11.85
C LYS A 90 9.99 5.37 13.08
N GLY A 91 10.53 6.15 14.01
CA GLY A 91 11.08 5.63 15.25
C GLY A 91 12.34 4.79 15.04
N ASN A 92 12.53 3.75 15.84
CA ASN A 92 13.72 2.88 15.81
C ASN A 92 13.35 1.40 15.88
N GLU A 93 12.70 0.90 14.81
CA GLU A 93 12.37 -0.52 14.67
C GLU A 93 13.65 -1.36 14.52
N LYS A 94 13.88 -2.28 15.46
CA LYS A 94 15.13 -3.06 15.56
C LYS A 94 15.04 -4.41 14.85
N ASN A 95 13.83 -4.90 14.60
CA ASN A 95 13.62 -6.24 14.04
C ASN A 95 13.36 -6.21 12.53
N LEU A 96 14.21 -5.49 11.78
CA LEU A 96 14.16 -5.44 10.31
C LEU A 96 15.33 -6.19 9.70
N ASN A 97 15.04 -7.03 8.71
CA ASN A 97 16.06 -7.71 7.91
C ASN A 97 16.53 -6.79 6.77
N ARG A 98 17.37 -5.82 7.10
CA ARG A 98 17.87 -4.82 6.14
C ARG A 98 18.86 -5.44 5.14
N GLY A 99 18.78 -5.02 3.88
CA GLY A 99 19.74 -5.39 2.84
C GLY A 99 19.56 -6.79 2.23
N LEU A 100 18.43 -7.46 2.46
CA LEU A 100 18.10 -8.73 1.78
C LEU A 100 17.70 -8.53 0.32
N ASP A 101 16.98 -7.46 0.03
CA ASP A 101 16.47 -7.12 -1.29
C ASP A 101 17.12 -5.84 -1.80
N CYS A 102 17.21 -5.70 -3.12
CA CYS A 102 17.65 -4.50 -3.80
C CYS A 102 16.50 -3.49 -3.97
N ASP A 103 16.87 -2.23 -4.20
CA ASP A 103 16.00 -1.08 -4.42
C ASP A 103 15.41 -1.01 -5.85
N VAL A 104 15.52 -2.08 -6.64
CA VAL A 104 15.01 -2.16 -8.01
C VAL A 104 14.13 -3.39 -8.19
N ILE A 105 12.86 -3.16 -8.51
CA ILE A 105 11.93 -4.19 -9.00
C ILE A 105 11.91 -4.13 -10.52
N VAL A 106 12.10 -5.28 -11.16
CA VAL A 106 11.90 -5.45 -12.61
C VAL A 106 10.69 -6.36 -12.80
N ALA A 107 9.58 -5.80 -13.25
CA ALA A 107 8.33 -6.55 -13.38
C ALA A 107 7.47 -6.03 -14.53
N GLU A 108 6.67 -6.93 -15.08
CA GLU A 108 5.77 -6.63 -16.19
C GLU A 108 4.62 -5.70 -15.76
N VAL A 109 4.23 -4.79 -16.66
CA VAL A 109 3.02 -3.99 -16.47
C VAL A 109 1.79 -4.89 -16.62
N ARG A 110 0.88 -4.80 -15.66
CA ARG A 110 -0.39 -5.55 -15.64
C ARG A 110 -1.57 -4.61 -15.92
N ALA A 111 -2.66 -4.76 -15.17
CA ALA A 111 -3.80 -3.86 -15.25
C ALA A 111 -3.42 -2.41 -14.86
N THR A 112 -4.21 -1.44 -15.29
CA THR A 112 -3.99 -0.03 -14.99
C THR A 112 -3.89 0.22 -13.48
N SER A 113 -2.80 0.88 -13.08
CA SER A 113 -2.44 1.17 -11.69
C SER A 113 -2.24 -0.08 -10.81
N HIS A 114 -1.98 -1.26 -11.39
CA HIS A 114 -1.57 -2.44 -10.63
C HIS A 114 -0.04 -2.41 -10.43
N LYS A 115 0.38 -2.06 -9.22
CA LYS A 115 1.78 -2.12 -8.76
C LYS A 115 2.30 -3.57 -8.72
N PRO A 116 3.62 -3.80 -8.83
CA PRO A 116 4.19 -5.15 -8.84
C PRO A 116 3.95 -5.88 -7.51
N ASP A 117 3.45 -7.11 -7.55
CA ASP A 117 3.21 -7.93 -6.34
C ASP A 117 4.52 -8.30 -5.62
N GLU A 118 5.66 -8.19 -6.31
CA GLU A 118 6.99 -8.41 -5.76
C GLU A 118 7.24 -7.57 -4.49
N ILE A 119 6.61 -6.38 -4.38
CA ILE A 119 6.71 -5.52 -3.20
C ILE A 119 6.26 -6.22 -1.92
N TYR A 120 5.21 -7.05 -1.97
CA TYR A 120 4.72 -7.77 -0.77
C TYR A 120 5.76 -8.77 -0.29
N GLY A 121 6.45 -9.46 -1.21
CA GLY A 121 7.52 -10.38 -0.88
C GLY A 121 8.74 -9.68 -0.28
N ILE A 122 9.12 -8.52 -0.82
CA ILE A 122 10.20 -7.67 -0.28
C ILE A 122 9.85 -7.23 1.14
N ILE A 123 8.63 -6.73 1.34
CA ILE A 123 8.16 -6.27 2.66
C ILE A 123 8.07 -7.42 3.67
N GLU A 124 7.62 -8.60 3.26
CA GLU A 124 7.56 -9.78 4.14
C GLU A 124 8.96 -10.26 4.53
N ARG A 125 9.94 -10.23 3.63
CA ARG A 125 11.34 -10.53 3.98
C ARG A 125 11.94 -9.47 4.91
N LEU A 126 11.64 -8.20 4.69
CA LEU A 126 12.08 -7.08 5.52
C LEU A 126 11.51 -7.15 6.94
N SER A 127 10.21 -7.46 7.08
CA SER A 127 9.48 -7.51 8.34
C SER A 127 8.55 -8.75 8.40
N PRO A 128 9.11 -9.94 8.67
CA PRO A 128 8.39 -11.20 8.57
C PRO A 128 7.35 -11.38 9.70
N GLY A 129 6.17 -11.89 9.35
CA GLY A 129 5.10 -12.24 10.29
C GLY A 129 4.44 -11.07 11.03
N THR A 130 4.83 -9.83 10.73
CA THR A 130 4.27 -8.63 11.36
C THR A 130 2.95 -8.21 10.74
N ARG A 131 2.11 -7.49 11.51
CA ARG A 131 0.88 -6.86 10.99
C ARG A 131 1.25 -5.66 10.12
N LYS A 132 0.66 -5.62 8.93
CA LYS A 132 0.90 -4.60 7.90
C LYS A 132 -0.42 -3.97 7.46
N ILE A 133 -0.38 -2.77 6.92
CA ILE A 133 -1.57 -2.09 6.40
C ILE A 133 -1.29 -1.47 5.05
N GLU A 134 -2.21 -1.64 4.11
CA GLU A 134 -2.19 -0.99 2.81
C GLU A 134 -3.38 -0.03 2.68
N LEU A 135 -3.08 1.20 2.29
CA LEU A 135 -4.05 2.25 2.04
C LEU A 135 -4.25 2.43 0.54
N PHE A 136 -5.50 2.69 0.14
CA PHE A 136 -5.93 2.81 -1.26
C PHE A 136 -5.84 1.51 -2.05
N GLY A 137 -5.81 0.36 -1.36
CA GLY A 137 -5.74 -0.96 -2.00
C GLY A 137 -7.07 -1.41 -2.61
N ARG A 138 -6.98 -2.37 -3.52
CA ARG A 138 -8.09 -3.04 -4.21
C ARG A 138 -8.13 -4.53 -3.81
N LEU A 139 -9.13 -5.25 -4.30
CA LEU A 139 -9.33 -6.67 -3.95
C LEU A 139 -8.09 -7.55 -4.27
N HIS A 140 -7.39 -7.29 -5.38
CA HIS A 140 -6.19 -8.06 -5.73
C HIS A 140 -4.97 -7.77 -4.82
N ASN A 141 -5.05 -6.72 -3.98
CA ASN A 141 -4.00 -6.35 -3.04
C ASN A 141 -4.16 -7.04 -1.67
N THR A 142 -5.25 -7.75 -1.42
CA THR A 142 -5.44 -8.44 -0.14
C THR A 142 -4.42 -9.57 0.02
N GLN A 143 -3.69 -9.56 1.13
CA GLN A 143 -2.62 -10.50 1.42
C GLN A 143 -2.67 -10.98 2.88
N PRO A 144 -2.15 -12.18 3.21
CA PRO A 144 -1.95 -12.61 4.59
C PRO A 144 -1.11 -11.59 5.37
N ASN A 145 -1.44 -11.36 6.64
CA ASN A 145 -0.81 -10.37 7.52
C ASN A 145 -1.09 -8.88 7.17
N TRP A 146 -1.85 -8.60 6.12
CA TRP A 146 -2.22 -7.24 5.72
C TRP A 146 -3.67 -6.90 6.07
N VAL A 147 -3.88 -5.66 6.52
CA VAL A 147 -5.18 -4.99 6.48
C VAL A 147 -5.18 -4.12 5.22
N THR A 148 -6.12 -4.32 4.31
CA THR A 148 -6.25 -3.50 3.10
C THR A 148 -7.44 -2.56 3.25
N LEU A 149 -7.23 -1.26 3.06
CA LEU A 149 -8.28 -0.24 3.08
C LEU A 149 -8.40 0.42 1.71
N GLY A 150 -9.60 0.42 1.15
CA GLY A 150 -9.89 1.10 -0.11
C GLY A 150 -11.38 1.09 -0.42
N ASN A 151 -11.83 2.07 -1.19
CA ASN A 151 -13.23 2.24 -1.56
C ASN A 151 -13.69 1.29 -2.68
N GLN A 152 -12.78 0.50 -3.26
CA GLN A 152 -13.05 -0.51 -4.29
C GLN A 152 -13.00 -1.94 -3.73
N LEU A 153 -12.98 -2.09 -2.40
CA LEU A 153 -13.12 -3.38 -1.74
C LEU A 153 -14.59 -3.77 -1.65
N ASP A 154 -14.85 -5.08 -1.64
CA ASP A 154 -16.18 -5.62 -1.49
C ASP A 154 -16.51 -5.85 0.00
N GLY A 155 -17.24 -4.90 0.58
CA GLY A 155 -17.70 -4.96 1.97
C GLY A 155 -16.59 -4.91 3.02
N ILE A 156 -16.90 -5.39 4.22
CA ILE A 156 -16.01 -5.40 5.38
C ILE A 156 -15.71 -6.84 5.77
N ARG A 157 -14.45 -7.26 5.66
CA ARG A 157 -13.99 -8.58 6.10
C ARG A 157 -12.92 -8.43 7.18
N ILE A 158 -13.26 -8.82 8.40
CA ILE A 158 -12.34 -8.78 9.55
C ILE A 158 -12.21 -10.19 10.09
N VAL A 159 -10.97 -10.69 10.18
CA VAL A 159 -10.67 -12.02 10.75
C VAL A 159 -9.95 -11.94 12.10
N ASP A 160 -9.31 -10.81 12.38
CA ASP A 160 -8.63 -10.53 13.65
C ASP A 160 -9.68 -10.26 14.75
N PRO A 161 -9.80 -11.10 15.79
CA PRO A 161 -10.83 -10.94 16.82
C PRO A 161 -10.72 -9.61 17.58
N GLN A 162 -9.50 -9.13 17.84
CA GLN A 162 -9.30 -7.87 18.57
C GLN A 162 -9.73 -6.68 17.71
N LEU A 163 -9.42 -6.72 16.41
CA LEU A 163 -9.90 -5.73 15.45
C LEU A 163 -11.43 -5.78 15.31
N MET A 164 -12.01 -6.97 15.30
CA MET A 164 -13.45 -7.15 15.19
C MET A 164 -14.18 -6.54 16.40
N ASP A 165 -13.67 -6.77 17.62
CA ASP A 165 -14.25 -6.22 18.84
C ASP A 165 -14.16 -4.70 18.90
N THR A 166 -13.02 -4.13 18.51
CA THR A 166 -12.84 -2.68 18.47
C THR A 166 -13.68 -2.03 17.37
N TYR A 167 -13.81 -2.67 16.20
CA TYR A 167 -14.69 -2.22 15.13
C TYR A 167 -16.16 -2.18 15.58
N ARG A 168 -16.67 -3.29 16.14
CA ARG A 168 -18.06 -3.40 16.62
C ARG A 168 -18.38 -2.37 17.70
N LYS A 169 -17.43 -2.08 18.59
CA LYS A 169 -17.60 -1.04 19.62
C LYS A 169 -17.66 0.37 19.02
N ARG A 170 -16.90 0.63 17.94
CA ARG A 170 -16.82 1.95 17.31
C ARG A 170 -17.95 2.23 16.32
N TYR A 171 -18.41 1.19 15.62
CA TYR A 171 -19.43 1.23 14.57
C TYR A 171 -20.50 0.14 14.82
N PRO A 172 -21.32 0.29 15.88
CA PRO A 172 -22.30 -0.74 16.25
C PRO A 172 -23.35 -0.98 15.16
N ASP A 173 -23.73 0.05 14.41
CA ASP A 173 -24.75 -0.04 13.36
C ASP A 173 -24.24 -0.75 12.10
N GLU A 174 -22.94 -0.65 11.81
CA GLU A 174 -22.28 -1.28 10.66
C GLU A 174 -21.77 -2.69 10.96
N ALA A 175 -21.82 -3.15 12.21
CA ALA A 175 -21.37 -4.48 12.61
C ALA A 175 -22.06 -5.62 11.82
N ARG A 176 -23.25 -5.36 11.30
CA ARG A 176 -24.02 -6.28 10.45
C ARG A 176 -23.47 -6.41 9.02
N LEU A 177 -22.63 -5.47 8.59
CA LEU A 177 -22.01 -5.45 7.26
C LEU A 177 -20.73 -6.30 7.20
N ILE A 178 -20.29 -6.86 8.34
CA ILE A 178 -19.13 -7.75 8.38
C ILE A 178 -19.51 -9.06 7.66
N LEU A 179 -18.83 -9.34 6.57
CA LEU A 179 -19.01 -10.55 5.78
C LEU A 179 -18.65 -11.79 6.62
N SER A 180 -19.47 -12.84 6.53
CA SER A 180 -19.21 -14.11 7.22
C SER A 180 -18.01 -14.83 6.59
N THR A 181 -17.32 -15.65 7.38
CA THR A 181 -16.17 -16.44 6.91
C THR A 181 -16.58 -17.65 6.03
N GLU A 182 -17.86 -17.85 5.76
CA GLU A 182 -18.41 -19.09 5.17
C GLU A 182 -18.64 -19.03 3.64
N GLU A 183 -18.44 -17.90 2.97
CA GLU A 183 -18.82 -17.71 1.56
C GLU A 183 -17.68 -17.79 0.52
N THR A 184 -16.52 -18.38 0.80
CA THR A 184 -15.48 -18.55 -0.24
C THR A 184 -14.55 -19.73 0.01
N THR A 185 -14.92 -20.89 -0.56
CA THR A 185 -14.00 -21.94 -1.01
C THR A 185 -13.84 -21.86 -2.52
#